data_AF-A0AAJ6AKH0-F1
#
_entry.id   AF-A0AAJ6AKH0-F1
#
_cell.length_a   1.000
_cell.length_b   1.000
_cell.length_c   1.000
_cell.angle_alpha   90.00
_cell.angle_beta   90.00
_cell.angle_gamma   90.00
#
_symmetry.space_group_name_H-M   'P 1'
#
loop_
_entity.id
_entity.type
_entity.pdbx_description
1 polymer ?
#
loop_
_entity_poly.entity_id
_entity_poly.type
_entity_poly.pdbx_seq_one_letter_code
_entity_poly.pdbx_strand_id
1 'polypeptide(L)'
;MRTRKALVVRGGWEGHDPVGCTGLVMPGLEDAGFEVTVAEDLSVYEDTDLLAAADLVVHSWSAGGLTADQEANLVDAVEAGTGFAGWHGGVVATNVANPRYLRMVGGRFLWHPDGFQEFTVRIAAMPDRDGEITEGLADYDVETEHYWVVTDSLNTVLATSVLTPGAGDPWDVPAEFPVVWTRRWGAGRVFVCTLGHRVADLRVPQTAAIVGRGLVWAARA
;
A
#
# COMPACT_ATOMS: atom_id res chain seq x y z
N MET A 1 11.57 12.65 22.73
CA MET A 1 11.26 12.40 21.32
C MET A 1 9.86 12.95 21.06
N ARG A 2 9.60 13.59 19.91
CA ARG A 2 8.25 14.07 19.56
C ARG A 2 7.38 12.85 19.23
N THR A 3 6.13 12.84 19.69
CA THR A 3 5.14 11.82 19.28
C THR A 3 4.92 11.92 17.76
N ARG A 4 5.06 10.79 17.06
CA ARG A 4 4.83 10.73 15.61
C ARG A 4 3.32 10.72 15.34
N LYS A 5 2.89 11.29 14.21
CA LYS A 5 1.45 11.37 13.86
C LYS A 5 1.14 10.52 12.64
N ALA A 6 0.15 9.63 12.77
CA ALA A 6 -0.36 8.83 11.66
C ALA A 6 -1.80 9.26 11.35
N LEU A 7 -2.05 9.66 10.11
CA LEU A 7 -3.39 9.90 9.58
C LEU A 7 -3.84 8.67 8.80
N VAL A 8 -4.81 7.93 9.32
CA VAL A 8 -5.44 6.79 8.64
C VAL A 8 -6.66 7.29 7.89
N VAL A 9 -6.61 7.25 6.56
CA VAL A 9 -7.73 7.62 5.68
C VAL A 9 -8.37 6.35 5.17
N ARG A 10 -9.60 6.08 5.59
CA ARG A 10 -10.29 4.81 5.31
C ARG A 10 -11.69 5.02 4.76
N GLY A 11 -12.10 4.16 3.82
CA GLY A 11 -13.44 4.21 3.26
C GLY A 11 -13.52 3.49 1.92
N GLY A 12 -14.48 3.88 1.10
CA GLY A 12 -14.66 3.28 -0.21
C GLY A 12 -15.52 2.02 -0.21
N TRP A 13 -15.13 1.02 -1.00
CA TRP A 13 -15.93 -0.21 -1.16
C TRP A 13 -15.85 -1.12 0.07
N GLU A 14 -17.02 -1.48 0.62
CA GLU A 14 -17.17 -2.34 1.79
C GLU A 14 -16.58 -3.74 1.60
N GLY A 15 -16.50 -4.24 0.35
CA GLY A 15 -15.90 -5.54 0.04
C GLY A 15 -14.42 -5.65 0.41
N HIS A 16 -13.70 -4.51 0.48
CA HIS A 16 -12.31 -4.46 0.96
C HIS A 16 -12.18 -4.29 2.49
N ASP A 17 -13.31 -4.28 3.22
CA ASP A 17 -13.40 -4.08 4.67
C ASP A 17 -12.44 -2.99 5.20
N PRO A 18 -12.56 -1.73 4.73
CA PRO A 18 -11.62 -0.67 5.08
C PRO A 18 -11.58 -0.41 6.60
N VAL A 19 -12.71 -0.58 7.30
CA VAL A 19 -12.80 -0.39 8.76
C VAL A 19 -12.11 -1.54 9.50
N GLY A 20 -12.39 -2.80 9.15
CA GLY A 20 -11.77 -3.96 9.78
C GLY A 20 -10.27 -4.05 9.51
N CYS A 21 -9.85 -3.83 8.26
CA CYS A 21 -8.44 -3.86 7.86
C CYS A 21 -7.62 -2.78 8.58
N THR A 22 -8.11 -1.52 8.60
CA THR A 22 -7.43 -0.46 9.34
C THR A 22 -7.48 -0.68 10.86
N GLY A 23 -8.60 -1.17 11.38
CA GLY A 23 -8.76 -1.57 12.79
C GLY A 23 -7.72 -2.58 13.26
N LEU A 24 -7.30 -3.50 12.39
CA LEU A 24 -6.27 -4.48 12.68
C LEU A 24 -4.85 -3.88 12.79
N VAL A 25 -4.52 -2.89 11.97
CA VAL A 25 -3.15 -2.34 11.88
C VAL A 25 -2.89 -1.17 12.82
N MET A 26 -3.93 -0.42 13.20
CA MET A 26 -3.81 0.77 14.06
C MET A 26 -3.13 0.48 15.41
N PRO A 27 -3.45 -0.59 16.16
CA PRO A 27 -2.76 -0.90 17.40
C PRO A 27 -1.24 -1.05 17.22
N GLY A 28 -0.80 -1.62 16.09
CA GLY A 28 0.64 -1.73 15.78
C GLY A 28 1.32 -0.39 15.52
N LEU A 29 0.59 0.61 15.00
CA LEU A 29 1.08 1.98 14.88
C LEU A 29 1.18 2.65 16.25
N GLU A 30 0.18 2.47 17.11
CA GLU A 30 0.20 3.00 18.48
C GLU A 30 1.38 2.42 19.28
N ASP A 31 1.59 1.10 19.20
CA ASP A 31 2.74 0.41 19.80
C ASP A 31 4.08 0.91 19.24
N ALA A 32 4.12 1.34 17.98
CA ALA A 32 5.27 1.98 17.34
C ALA A 32 5.43 3.48 17.70
N GLY A 33 4.60 4.01 18.62
CA GLY A 33 4.69 5.36 19.16
C GLY A 33 4.03 6.43 18.29
N PHE A 34 3.04 6.06 17.48
CA PHE A 34 2.22 7.01 16.74
C PHE A 34 0.97 7.43 17.52
N GLU A 35 0.63 8.71 17.47
CA GLU A 35 -0.71 9.21 17.69
C GLU A 35 -1.51 9.02 16.40
N VAL A 36 -2.57 8.21 16.46
CA VAL A 36 -3.38 7.83 15.29
C VAL A 36 -4.66 8.67 15.22
N THR A 37 -4.86 9.33 14.09
CA THR A 37 -6.11 10.01 13.73
C THR A 37 -6.76 9.27 12.57
N VAL A 38 -8.07 9.01 12.65
CA VAL A 38 -8.83 8.37 11.57
C VAL A 38 -9.67 9.41 10.85
N ALA A 39 -9.62 9.41 9.53
CA ALA A 39 -10.51 10.15 8.65
C ALA A 39 -11.31 9.17 7.78
N GLU A 40 -12.62 9.37 7.72
CA GLU A 40 -13.57 8.55 6.97
C GLU A 40 -14.12 9.29 5.74
N ASP A 41 -13.44 10.36 5.33
CA ASP A 41 -13.78 11.19 4.17
C ASP A 41 -12.50 11.70 3.48
N LEU A 42 -12.51 11.76 2.14
CA LEU A 42 -11.37 12.21 1.32
C LEU A 42 -11.11 13.72 1.39
N SER A 43 -12.08 14.53 1.84
CA SER A 43 -11.89 15.97 2.10
C SER A 43 -10.83 16.26 3.15
N VAL A 44 -10.39 15.26 3.93
CA VAL A 44 -9.22 15.39 4.80
C VAL A 44 -7.95 15.81 4.03
N TYR A 45 -7.88 15.48 2.73
CA TYR A 45 -6.77 15.91 1.86
C TYR A 45 -6.82 17.40 1.48
N GLU A 46 -7.86 18.13 1.86
CA GLU A 46 -7.96 19.59 1.70
C GLU A 46 -7.29 20.33 2.88
N ASP A 47 -7.07 19.65 4.01
CA ASP A 47 -6.37 20.19 5.19
C ASP A 47 -4.84 20.04 5.04
N THR A 48 -4.23 21.02 4.40
CA THR A 48 -2.77 21.01 4.12
C THR A 48 -1.92 21.08 5.39
N ASP A 49 -2.41 21.73 6.46
CA ASP A 49 -1.71 21.81 7.74
C ASP A 49 -1.68 20.44 8.43
N LEU A 50 -2.80 19.70 8.38
CA LEU A 50 -2.87 18.33 8.88
C LEU A 50 -1.93 17.40 8.09
N LEU A 51 -1.92 17.49 6.76
CA LEU A 51 -1.04 16.68 5.91
C LEU A 51 0.44 16.99 6.14
N ALA A 52 0.80 18.26 6.33
CA ALA A 52 2.17 18.68 6.62
C ALA A 52 2.62 18.19 8.01
N ALA A 53 1.73 18.21 9.00
CA ALA A 53 1.98 17.76 10.36
C ALA A 53 2.04 16.22 10.50
N ALA A 54 1.44 15.48 9.57
CA ALA A 54 1.49 14.02 9.57
C ALA A 54 2.90 13.51 9.28
N ASP A 55 3.33 12.51 10.05
CA ASP A 55 4.54 11.74 9.76
C ASP A 55 4.22 10.60 8.79
N LEU A 56 3.00 10.07 8.84
CA LEU A 56 2.51 9.01 7.98
C LEU A 56 1.05 9.25 7.60
N VAL A 57 0.73 9.09 6.33
CA VAL A 57 -0.64 8.89 5.83
C VAL A 57 -0.79 7.42 5.45
N VAL A 58 -1.74 6.73 6.09
CA VAL A 58 -2.15 5.38 5.71
C VAL A 58 -3.42 5.47 4.90
N HIS A 59 -3.35 5.18 3.60
CA HIS A 59 -4.48 5.23 2.68
C HIS A 59 -5.06 3.84 2.47
N SER A 60 -6.32 3.67 2.87
CA SER A 60 -7.12 2.46 2.70
C SER A 60 -8.50 2.85 2.14
N TRP A 61 -8.52 3.36 0.91
CA TRP A 61 -9.74 3.83 0.25
C TRP A 61 -9.85 3.29 -1.17
N SER A 62 -10.90 2.53 -1.44
CA SER A 62 -11.14 1.93 -2.77
C SER A 62 -12.38 2.48 -3.46
N ALA A 63 -12.54 2.25 -4.77
CA ALA A 63 -13.72 2.67 -5.54
C ALA A 63 -14.06 4.18 -5.43
N GLY A 64 -13.06 5.05 -5.45
CA GLY A 64 -13.19 6.50 -5.42
C GLY A 64 -12.13 7.22 -6.24
N GLY A 65 -12.12 8.53 -6.18
CA GLY A 65 -11.12 9.38 -6.82
C GLY A 65 -10.91 10.66 -6.03
N LEU A 66 -9.70 11.20 -6.11
CA LEU A 66 -9.37 12.49 -5.52
C LEU A 66 -9.81 13.60 -6.47
N THR A 67 -10.28 14.72 -5.91
CA THR A 67 -10.34 15.97 -6.68
C THR A 67 -8.92 16.41 -7.06
N ALA A 68 -8.81 17.36 -8.01
CA ALA A 68 -7.49 17.89 -8.40
C ALA A 68 -6.73 18.51 -7.22
N ASP A 69 -7.45 19.21 -6.33
CA ASP A 69 -6.86 19.85 -5.15
C ASP A 69 -6.45 18.82 -4.09
N GLN A 70 -7.30 17.82 -3.83
CA GLN A 70 -6.97 16.71 -2.92
C GLN A 70 -5.74 15.92 -3.40
N GLU A 71 -5.65 15.64 -4.70
CA GLU A 71 -4.48 15.00 -5.31
C GLU A 71 -3.22 15.87 -5.18
N ALA A 72 -3.33 17.15 -5.51
CA ALA A 72 -2.21 18.08 -5.44
C ALA A 72 -1.68 18.17 -4.00
N ASN A 73 -2.55 18.43 -3.02
CA ASN A 73 -2.19 18.57 -1.62
C ASN A 73 -1.54 17.32 -1.05
N LEU A 74 -2.10 16.14 -1.33
CA LEU A 74 -1.53 14.87 -0.88
C LEU A 74 -0.13 14.66 -1.46
N VAL A 75 0.02 14.80 -2.77
CA VAL A 75 1.31 14.58 -3.45
C VAL A 75 2.34 15.60 -2.98
N ASP A 76 1.97 16.86 -2.83
CA ASP A 76 2.86 17.93 -2.38
C ASP A 76 3.34 17.69 -0.94
N ALA A 77 2.46 17.22 -0.05
CA ALA A 77 2.83 16.83 1.31
C ALA A 77 3.84 15.68 1.33
N VAL A 78 3.65 14.67 0.46
CA VAL A 78 4.60 13.56 0.32
C VAL A 78 5.93 14.05 -0.27
N GLU A 79 5.91 14.89 -1.30
CA GLU A 79 7.13 15.51 -1.85
C GLU A 79 7.89 16.32 -0.79
N ALA A 80 7.18 16.97 0.13
CA ALA A 80 7.74 17.70 1.27
C ALA A 80 8.20 16.80 2.44
N GLY A 81 7.91 15.50 2.40
CA GLY A 81 8.45 14.50 3.34
C GLY A 81 7.42 13.78 4.21
N THR A 82 6.11 14.02 4.04
CA THR A 82 5.09 13.16 4.67
C THR A 82 5.22 11.73 4.14
N GLY A 83 5.23 10.73 5.03
CA GLY A 83 5.19 9.33 4.62
C GLY A 83 3.84 8.95 4.03
N PHE A 84 3.80 8.09 3.02
CA PHE A 84 2.55 7.57 2.47
C PHE A 84 2.61 6.05 2.37
N ALA A 85 1.56 5.38 2.80
CA ALA A 85 1.51 3.93 2.72
C ALA A 85 0.09 3.42 2.56
N GLY A 86 -0.06 2.23 2.00
CA GLY A 86 -1.35 1.58 1.88
C GLY A 86 -1.22 0.18 1.35
N TRP A 87 -2.38 -0.45 1.14
CA TRP A 87 -2.42 -1.80 0.62
C TRP A 87 -3.60 -2.05 -0.32
N HIS A 88 -3.45 -3.11 -1.12
CA HIS A 88 -4.45 -3.68 -2.00
C HIS A 88 -5.13 -2.66 -2.93
N GLY A 89 -6.39 -2.89 -3.28
CA GLY A 89 -7.19 -1.95 -4.05
C GLY A 89 -7.37 -0.59 -3.38
N GLY A 90 -7.15 -0.50 -2.06
CA GLY A 90 -7.17 0.74 -1.29
C GLY A 90 -6.02 1.70 -1.61
N VAL A 91 -4.99 1.27 -2.35
CA VAL A 91 -3.86 2.12 -2.75
C VAL A 91 -3.57 2.11 -4.25
N VAL A 92 -3.75 0.98 -4.94
CA VAL A 92 -3.42 0.85 -6.38
C VAL A 92 -4.61 0.61 -7.30
N ALA A 93 -5.79 0.27 -6.78
CA ALA A 93 -7.04 0.17 -7.56
C ALA A 93 -7.98 1.35 -7.35
N THR A 94 -7.42 2.49 -6.93
CA THR A 94 -8.14 3.72 -6.60
C THR A 94 -7.46 4.90 -7.29
N ASN A 95 -8.13 6.05 -7.36
CA ASN A 95 -7.56 7.30 -7.88
C ASN A 95 -7.01 7.13 -9.32
N VAL A 96 -7.67 6.30 -10.13
CA VAL A 96 -7.18 5.92 -11.48
C VAL A 96 -7.15 7.08 -12.48
N ALA A 97 -7.85 8.18 -12.17
CA ALA A 97 -7.87 9.42 -12.93
C ALA A 97 -6.87 10.47 -12.42
N ASN A 98 -6.09 10.15 -11.38
CA ASN A 98 -5.17 11.06 -10.68
C ASN A 98 -3.70 10.71 -11.04
N PRO A 99 -3.13 11.28 -12.11
CA PRO A 99 -1.82 10.86 -12.61
C PRO A 99 -0.63 11.26 -11.72
N ARG A 100 -0.72 12.32 -10.91
CA ARG A 100 0.31 12.66 -9.91
C ARG A 100 0.30 11.61 -8.81
N TYR A 101 -0.88 11.23 -8.32
CA TYR A 101 -1.03 10.14 -7.34
C TYR A 101 -0.43 8.82 -7.87
N LEU A 102 -0.81 8.40 -9.09
CA LEU A 102 -0.32 7.14 -9.67
C LEU A 102 1.21 7.10 -9.84
N ARG A 103 1.84 8.23 -10.19
CA ARG A 103 3.31 8.33 -10.26
C ARG A 103 3.98 8.33 -8.88
N MET A 104 3.31 8.86 -7.87
CA MET A 104 3.77 8.82 -6.48
C MET A 104 3.67 7.42 -5.88
N VAL A 105 2.57 6.68 -6.11
CA VAL A 105 2.45 5.30 -5.61
C VAL A 105 3.25 4.29 -6.44
N GLY A 106 3.55 4.61 -7.69
CA GLY A 106 4.43 3.80 -8.56
C GLY A 106 3.78 2.54 -9.11
N GLY A 107 2.46 2.38 -8.98
CA GLY A 107 1.74 1.21 -9.47
C GLY A 107 0.27 1.48 -9.72
N ARG A 108 -0.33 0.72 -10.64
CA ARG A 108 -1.76 0.73 -10.91
C ARG A 108 -2.27 -0.69 -11.12
N PHE A 109 -3.34 -1.03 -10.45
CA PHE A 109 -4.12 -2.23 -10.70
C PHE A 109 -4.77 -2.16 -12.09
N LEU A 110 -4.64 -3.25 -12.85
CA LEU A 110 -5.35 -3.43 -14.12
C LEU A 110 -6.45 -4.47 -14.04
N TRP A 111 -6.15 -5.62 -13.43
CA TRP A 111 -6.99 -6.80 -13.48
C TRP A 111 -6.53 -7.85 -12.47
N HIS A 112 -7.40 -8.80 -12.11
CA HIS A 112 -7.05 -10.05 -11.43
C HIS A 112 -8.01 -11.16 -11.92
N PRO A 113 -7.64 -12.45 -11.82
CA PRO A 113 -8.57 -13.56 -12.05
C PRO A 113 -9.77 -13.52 -11.12
N ASP A 114 -10.90 -14.09 -11.52
CA ASP A 114 -12.12 -14.12 -10.70
C ASP A 114 -11.91 -14.93 -9.41
N GLY A 115 -12.34 -14.36 -8.28
CA GLY A 115 -12.23 -14.99 -6.97
C GLY A 115 -10.80 -15.02 -6.40
N PHE A 116 -10.64 -15.66 -5.25
CA PHE A 116 -9.33 -15.78 -4.61
C PHE A 116 -8.52 -16.92 -5.21
N GLN A 117 -7.23 -16.65 -5.37
CA GLN A 117 -6.25 -17.56 -5.94
C GLN A 117 -5.25 -17.96 -4.85
N GLU A 118 -4.82 -19.22 -4.87
CA GLU A 118 -3.67 -19.67 -4.11
C GLU A 118 -2.38 -19.38 -4.89
N PHE A 119 -1.46 -18.61 -4.30
CA PHE A 119 -0.17 -18.35 -4.91
C PHE A 119 0.92 -18.11 -3.87
N THR A 120 2.17 -18.33 -4.28
CA THR A 120 3.34 -18.05 -3.46
C THR A 120 3.81 -16.61 -3.66
N VAL A 121 3.94 -15.87 -2.56
CA VAL A 121 4.68 -14.62 -2.48
C VAL A 121 6.15 -14.94 -2.31
N ARG A 122 6.98 -14.45 -3.24
CA ARG A 122 8.43 -14.65 -3.25
C ARG A 122 9.13 -13.42 -2.71
N ILE A 123 9.92 -13.59 -1.65
CA ILE A 123 10.68 -12.49 -1.05
C ILE A 123 11.88 -12.18 -1.94
N ALA A 124 12.04 -10.92 -2.33
CA ALA A 124 13.17 -10.50 -3.15
C ALA A 124 14.46 -10.55 -2.32
N ALA A 125 15.53 -11.10 -2.89
CA ALA A 125 16.84 -11.11 -2.26
C ALA A 125 17.47 -9.71 -2.27
N MET A 126 17.82 -9.19 -1.09
CA MET A 126 18.67 -8.00 -0.87
C MET A 126 18.20 -6.68 -1.52
N PRO A 127 17.08 -6.08 -1.10
CA PRO A 127 16.56 -4.84 -1.69
C PRO A 127 17.12 -3.54 -1.06
N ASP A 128 18.42 -3.46 -0.77
CA ASP A 128 19.07 -2.32 -0.09
C ASP A 128 18.54 -2.05 1.34
N ARG A 129 18.57 -0.78 1.82
CA ARG A 129 18.10 -0.36 3.16
C ARG A 129 16.63 -0.69 3.43
N ASP A 130 15.86 -0.99 2.40
CA ASP A 130 14.42 -1.29 2.52
C ASP A 130 14.17 -2.75 2.92
N GLY A 131 15.23 -3.58 2.89
CA GLY A 131 15.17 -4.98 3.27
C GLY A 131 14.76 -5.23 4.72
N GLU A 132 14.80 -4.23 5.61
CA GLU A 132 14.29 -4.36 6.98
C GLU A 132 12.79 -4.72 7.02
N ILE A 133 12.03 -4.33 5.98
CA ILE A 133 10.61 -4.67 5.86
C ILE A 133 10.42 -6.18 5.72
N THR A 134 11.26 -6.84 4.93
CA THR A 134 11.17 -8.29 4.65
C THR A 134 12.21 -9.13 5.41
N GLU A 135 12.95 -8.53 6.33
CA GLU A 135 14.04 -9.20 7.03
C GLU A 135 13.55 -10.45 7.79
N GLY A 136 14.27 -11.57 7.57
CA GLY A 136 14.00 -12.86 8.19
C GLY A 136 12.77 -13.59 7.64
N LEU A 137 12.09 -13.05 6.63
CA LEU A 137 10.94 -13.70 6.00
C LEU A 137 11.40 -14.63 4.86
N ALA A 138 10.79 -15.81 4.82
CA ALA A 138 10.86 -16.71 3.68
C ALA A 138 9.63 -16.54 2.78
N ASP A 139 9.71 -17.09 1.57
CA ASP A 139 8.56 -17.24 0.68
C ASP A 139 7.38 -17.89 1.42
N TYR A 140 6.16 -17.46 1.09
CA TYR A 140 4.96 -17.90 1.77
C TYR A 140 3.74 -17.92 0.86
N ASP A 141 2.83 -18.84 1.14
CA ASP A 141 1.60 -18.99 0.37
C ASP A 141 0.49 -18.12 0.94
N VAL A 142 -0.37 -17.62 0.05
CA VAL A 142 -1.56 -16.83 0.37
C VAL A 142 -2.75 -17.29 -0.46
N GLU A 143 -3.96 -17.02 0.02
CA GLU A 143 -5.21 -17.18 -0.72
C GLU A 143 -5.94 -15.82 -0.76
N THR A 144 -5.82 -15.09 -1.86
CA THR A 144 -6.44 -13.75 -2.06
C THR A 144 -6.52 -13.39 -3.54
N GLU A 145 -6.92 -12.16 -3.89
CA GLU A 145 -6.93 -11.71 -5.29
C GLU A 145 -5.49 -11.53 -5.81
N HIS A 146 -5.17 -12.15 -6.95
CA HIS A 146 -3.86 -12.07 -7.56
C HIS A 146 -3.78 -10.92 -8.56
N TYR A 147 -3.29 -9.77 -8.10
CA TYR A 147 -3.29 -8.54 -8.87
C TYR A 147 -2.28 -8.54 -10.04
N TRP A 148 -2.79 -8.24 -11.23
CA TRP A 148 -2.02 -7.71 -12.35
C TRP A 148 -1.85 -6.21 -12.16
N VAL A 149 -0.61 -5.77 -11.97
CA VAL A 149 -0.26 -4.36 -11.81
C VAL A 149 0.69 -3.91 -12.91
N VAL A 150 0.52 -2.66 -13.35
CA VAL A 150 1.54 -1.95 -14.14
C VAL A 150 2.35 -1.08 -13.20
N THR A 151 3.66 -1.11 -13.37
CA THR A 151 4.63 -0.40 -12.54
C THR A 151 5.75 0.20 -13.38
N ASP A 152 6.70 0.88 -12.74
CA ASP A 152 7.89 1.46 -13.36
C ASP A 152 9.16 1.09 -12.57
N SER A 153 10.33 1.39 -13.14
CA SER A 153 11.63 1.02 -12.58
C SER A 153 12.11 1.89 -11.40
N LEU A 154 11.34 2.88 -10.96
CA LEU A 154 11.67 3.70 -9.79
C LEU A 154 11.26 3.03 -8.47
N ASN A 155 10.55 1.90 -8.55
CA ASN A 155 10.18 1.11 -7.38
C ASN A 155 11.31 0.16 -6.96
N THR A 156 11.54 0.07 -5.66
CA THR A 156 12.34 -1.00 -5.06
C THR A 156 11.38 -2.13 -4.70
N VAL A 157 11.42 -3.22 -5.47
CA VAL A 157 10.54 -4.38 -5.27
C VAL A 157 11.09 -5.26 -4.15
N LEU A 158 10.25 -5.54 -3.14
CA LEU A 158 10.62 -6.33 -1.95
C LEU A 158 10.04 -7.75 -1.99
N ALA A 159 8.97 -7.96 -2.75
CA ALA A 159 8.39 -9.27 -3.00
C ALA A 159 7.64 -9.29 -4.34
N THR A 160 7.61 -10.46 -4.97
CA THR A 160 6.90 -10.70 -6.24
C THR A 160 5.97 -11.91 -6.13
N SER A 161 5.12 -12.10 -7.13
CA SER A 161 4.36 -13.31 -7.36
C SER A 161 4.32 -13.61 -8.85
N VAL A 162 4.02 -14.85 -9.23
CA VAL A 162 3.94 -15.25 -10.64
C VAL A 162 2.54 -15.75 -10.94
N LEU A 163 1.84 -15.07 -11.85
CA LEU A 163 0.56 -15.51 -12.38
C LEU A 163 0.82 -16.41 -13.59
N THR A 164 0.35 -17.66 -13.51
CA THR A 164 0.50 -18.64 -14.58
C THR A 164 -0.78 -18.67 -15.41
N PRO A 165 -0.73 -18.56 -16.75
CA PRO A 165 -1.93 -18.63 -17.58
C PRO A 165 -2.62 -19.99 -17.47
N GLY A 166 -3.94 -19.95 -17.34
CA GLY A 166 -4.83 -21.10 -17.43
C GLY A 166 -5.32 -21.35 -18.86
N ALA A 167 -6.15 -22.40 -19.00
CA ALA A 167 -6.78 -22.70 -20.28
C ALA A 167 -7.79 -21.61 -20.66
N GLY A 168 -7.56 -20.94 -21.79
CA GLY A 168 -8.43 -19.88 -22.31
C GLY A 168 -7.94 -18.46 -22.04
N ASP A 169 -6.84 -18.30 -21.29
CA ASP A 169 -6.19 -17.02 -21.11
C ASP A 169 -5.52 -16.54 -22.42
N PRO A 170 -5.50 -15.22 -22.70
CA PRO A 170 -4.94 -14.67 -23.94
C PRO A 170 -3.40 -14.53 -23.93
N TRP A 171 -2.69 -15.17 -22.98
CA TRP A 171 -1.23 -15.14 -22.88
C TRP A 171 -0.67 -16.54 -22.57
N ASP A 172 0.56 -16.81 -23.02
CA ASP A 172 1.11 -18.18 -23.06
C ASP A 172 2.21 -18.46 -22.03
N VAL A 173 2.73 -17.44 -21.34
CA VAL A 173 3.87 -17.57 -20.42
C VAL A 173 3.56 -17.02 -19.03
N PRO A 174 4.12 -17.59 -17.95
CA PRO A 174 3.96 -17.01 -16.62
C PRO A 174 4.44 -15.55 -16.57
N ALA A 175 3.64 -14.69 -15.94
CA ALA A 175 3.95 -13.28 -15.77
C ALA A 175 4.25 -12.99 -14.30
N GLU A 176 5.39 -12.35 -14.03
CA GLU A 176 5.78 -11.93 -12.69
C GLU A 176 5.30 -10.51 -12.39
N PHE A 177 4.76 -10.30 -11.20
CA PHE A 177 4.27 -9.00 -10.73
C PHE A 177 4.85 -8.66 -9.35
N PRO A 178 5.14 -7.38 -9.08
CA PRO A 178 5.48 -6.93 -7.74
C PRO A 178 4.26 -7.05 -6.82
N VAL A 179 4.50 -7.58 -5.62
CA VAL A 179 3.51 -7.67 -4.54
C VAL A 179 3.77 -6.60 -3.50
N VAL A 180 5.04 -6.34 -3.19
CA VAL A 180 5.44 -5.34 -2.21
C VAL A 180 6.53 -4.48 -2.82
N TRP A 181 6.39 -3.17 -2.73
CA TRP A 181 7.44 -2.24 -3.12
C TRP A 181 7.48 -1.02 -2.25
N THR A 182 8.64 -0.38 -2.27
CA THR A 182 8.84 0.97 -1.76
C THR A 182 9.21 1.90 -2.90
N ARG A 183 9.01 3.20 -2.67
CA ARG A 183 9.40 4.25 -3.60
C ARG A 183 9.78 5.51 -2.85
N ARG A 184 10.70 6.29 -3.40
CA ARG A 184 11.02 7.63 -2.90
C ARG A 184 10.37 8.66 -3.82
N TRP A 185 9.69 9.64 -3.25
CA TRP A 185 9.00 10.68 -4.00
C TRP A 185 9.22 12.04 -3.30
N GLY A 186 10.05 12.89 -3.90
CA GLY A 186 10.61 14.05 -3.19
C GLY A 186 11.37 13.61 -1.94
N ALA A 187 11.06 14.21 -0.79
CA ALA A 187 11.58 13.81 0.51
C ALA A 187 10.78 12.67 1.17
N GLY A 188 9.62 12.31 0.61
CA GLY A 188 8.71 11.30 1.15
C GLY A 188 9.12 9.87 0.83
N ARG A 189 8.66 8.96 1.70
CA ARG A 189 8.78 7.52 1.51
C ARG A 189 7.41 6.91 1.32
N VAL A 190 7.29 6.07 0.29
CA VAL A 190 6.04 5.45 -0.13
C VAL A 190 6.17 3.93 0.00
N PHE A 191 5.23 3.30 0.70
CA PHE A 191 5.12 1.84 0.83
C PHE A 191 3.81 1.33 0.24
N VAL A 192 3.88 0.26 -0.56
CA VAL A 192 2.70 -0.38 -1.14
C VAL A 192 2.81 -1.89 -1.00
N CYS A 193 1.72 -2.53 -0.58
CA CYS A 193 1.52 -3.97 -0.60
C CYS A 193 0.25 -4.30 -1.40
N THR A 194 0.27 -5.22 -2.35
CA THR A 194 -0.94 -5.58 -3.11
C THR A 194 -1.82 -6.60 -2.39
N LEU A 195 -1.36 -7.20 -1.29
CA LEU A 195 -2.17 -8.08 -0.44
C LEU A 195 -3.04 -7.26 0.51
N GLY A 196 -4.10 -7.87 1.05
CA GLY A 196 -4.96 -7.21 2.04
C GLY A 196 -6.36 -6.87 1.51
N HIS A 197 -6.97 -7.77 0.75
CA HIS A 197 -8.39 -7.68 0.35
C HIS A 197 -9.29 -7.70 1.58
N ARG A 198 -8.97 -8.54 2.56
CA ARG A 198 -9.70 -8.70 3.82
C ARG A 198 -8.77 -8.74 5.02
N VAL A 199 -9.36 -8.58 6.21
CA VAL A 199 -8.70 -8.79 7.50
C VAL A 199 -7.95 -10.12 7.58
N ALA A 200 -8.49 -11.19 6.99
CA ALA A 200 -7.84 -12.51 7.00
C ALA A 200 -6.46 -12.49 6.30
N ASP A 201 -6.35 -11.78 5.18
CA ASP A 201 -5.10 -11.67 4.41
C ASP A 201 -4.05 -10.90 5.22
N LEU A 202 -4.47 -9.86 5.95
CA LEU A 202 -3.62 -9.08 6.85
C LEU A 202 -3.26 -9.81 8.16
N ARG A 203 -3.89 -10.96 8.46
CA ARG A 203 -3.55 -11.83 9.60
C ARG A 203 -2.52 -12.90 9.25
N VAL A 204 -2.24 -13.12 7.95
CA VAL A 204 -1.13 -13.98 7.54
C VAL A 204 0.16 -13.43 8.17
N PRO A 205 0.92 -14.19 8.97
CA PRO A 205 2.00 -13.64 9.80
C PRO A 205 3.04 -12.83 9.02
N GLN A 206 3.41 -13.32 7.83
CA GLN A 206 4.35 -12.66 6.93
C GLN A 206 3.76 -11.35 6.36
N THR A 207 2.50 -11.38 5.89
CA THR A 207 1.80 -10.17 5.43
C THR A 207 1.66 -9.14 6.55
N ALA A 208 1.29 -9.57 7.76
CA ALA A 208 1.18 -8.70 8.92
C ALA A 208 2.53 -8.03 9.27
N ALA A 209 3.62 -8.80 9.24
CA ALA A 209 4.97 -8.29 9.48
C ALA A 209 5.39 -7.29 8.42
N ILE A 210 5.17 -7.61 7.13
CA ILE A 210 5.49 -6.73 6.00
C ILE A 210 4.71 -5.43 6.07
N VAL A 211 3.39 -5.49 6.26
CA VAL A 211 2.55 -4.29 6.35
C VAL A 211 2.96 -3.45 7.56
N GLY A 212 3.05 -4.04 8.75
CA GLY A 212 3.46 -3.31 9.96
C GLY A 212 4.81 -2.62 9.81
N ARG A 213 5.84 -3.33 9.34
CA ARG A 213 7.18 -2.76 9.12
C ARG A 213 7.17 -1.72 8.00
N GLY A 214 6.43 -1.96 6.91
CA GLY A 214 6.29 -1.05 5.79
C GLY A 214 5.65 0.28 6.16
N LEU A 215 4.59 0.25 6.98
CA LEU A 215 3.96 1.46 7.51
C LEU A 215 4.94 2.29 8.34
N VAL A 216 5.66 1.64 9.27
CA VAL A 216 6.66 2.33 10.12
C VAL A 216 7.83 2.86 9.30
N TRP A 217 8.31 2.09 8.32
CA TRP A 217 9.38 2.48 7.41
C TRP A 217 8.99 3.70 6.58
N ALA A 218 7.75 3.78 6.10
CA ALA A 218 7.28 4.89 5.27
C ALA A 218 7.17 6.22 6.03
N ALA A 219 6.93 6.17 7.34
CA ALA A 219 6.75 7.37 8.16
C ALA A 219 7.97 8.31 8.12
N ARG A 220 7.76 9.61 8.10
CA ARG A 220 8.81 10.63 8.17
C ARG A 220 9.78 10.33 9.33
N ALA A 221 11.07 10.50 9.06
CA ALA A 221 12.14 10.32 10.03
C ALA A 221 12.13 11.41 11.11
#